data_AF-A0A8X8B014-F1
#
_entry.id   AF-A0A8X8B014-F1
#
_cell.length_a   1.000
_cell.length_b   1.000
_cell.length_c   1.000
_cell.angle_alpha   90.00
_cell.angle_beta   90.00
_cell.angle_gamma   90.00
#
_symmetry.space_group_name_H-M   'P 1'
#
loop_
_entity.id
_entity.type
_entity.pdbx_description
1 polymer ?
#
loop_
_entity_poly.entity_id
_entity_poly.type
_entity_poly.pdbx_seq_one_letter_code
_entity_poly.pdbx_strand_id
1 'polypeptide(L)'
;MNRGIPSNCGCGGEIRTFTSSTQENPGRPFYRCETRGEDHLFKWVEEAVLEEVEDVLPKIAVHEIEIAKMKADIEDLMEVALNNKVEIQKNKVMIKTLMVYSLFVSAAFVVYVLY
;
A
#
# COMPACT_ATOMS: atom_id res chain seq x y z
N MET A 1 -19.15 22.43 -13.73
CA MET A 1 -19.15 21.60 -12.51
C MET A 1 -17.87 20.82 -12.43
N ASN A 2 -17.40 20.53 -11.22
CA ASN A 2 -16.27 19.62 -11.05
C ASN A 2 -16.72 18.18 -11.32
N ARG A 3 -15.77 17.37 -11.80
CA ARG A 3 -15.91 15.92 -11.98
C ARG A 3 -16.11 15.25 -10.60
N GLY A 4 -16.74 14.08 -10.57
CA GLY A 4 -17.02 13.31 -9.37
C GLY A 4 -18.23 13.79 -8.57
N ILE A 5 -18.33 13.33 -7.33
CA ILE A 5 -19.41 13.68 -6.40
C ILE A 5 -19.23 15.11 -5.90
N PRO A 6 -20.23 16.00 -6.06
CA PRO A 6 -20.13 17.36 -5.56
C PRO A 6 -19.96 17.37 -4.03
N SER A 7 -18.79 17.79 -3.54
CA SER A 7 -18.47 17.84 -2.11
C SER A 7 -18.80 19.17 -1.44
N ASN A 8 -18.85 20.26 -2.23
CA ASN A 8 -19.25 21.58 -1.76
C ASN A 8 -19.93 22.37 -2.88
N CYS A 9 -20.81 23.29 -2.49
CA CYS A 9 -21.44 24.22 -3.40
C CYS A 9 -20.67 25.55 -3.40
N GLY A 10 -20.53 26.20 -4.56
CA GLY A 10 -19.79 27.46 -4.70
C GLY A 10 -20.35 28.62 -3.87
N CYS A 11 -21.62 28.56 -3.45
CA CYS A 11 -22.21 29.54 -2.53
C CYS A 11 -22.06 29.20 -1.04
N GLY A 12 -21.41 28.09 -0.70
CA GLY A 12 -21.28 27.58 0.67
C GLY A 12 -22.52 26.88 1.23
N GLY A 13 -23.57 26.71 0.43
CA GLY A 13 -24.79 25.98 0.82
C GLY A 13 -24.59 24.46 0.83
N GLU A 14 -25.42 23.76 1.60
CA GLU A 14 -25.44 22.29 1.62
C GLU A 14 -25.85 21.73 0.24
N ILE A 15 -25.27 20.58 -0.10
CA ILE A 15 -25.66 19.78 -1.24
C ILE A 15 -26.49 18.62 -0.73
N ARG A 16 -27.67 18.43 -1.30
CA ARG A 16 -28.54 17.30 -0.99
C ARG A 16 -28.93 16.54 -2.25
N THR A 17 -29.26 15.28 -2.05
CA THR A 17 -29.82 14.44 -3.10
C THR A 17 -31.33 14.63 -3.14
N PHE A 18 -31.86 14.90 -4.33
CA PHE A 18 -33.28 14.99 -4.62
C PHE A 18 -33.65 13.97 -5.68
N THR A 19 -34.95 13.78 -5.86
CA THR A 19 -35.50 12.86 -6.85
C THR A 19 -36.29 13.63 -7.88
N SER A 20 -35.97 13.42 -9.17
CA SER A 20 -36.66 14.10 -10.27
C SER A 20 -38.13 13.67 -10.35
N SER A 21 -39.01 14.64 -10.48
CA SER A 21 -40.45 14.47 -10.72
C SER A 21 -40.84 14.70 -12.17
N THR A 22 -39.86 14.92 -13.06
CA THR A 22 -40.10 15.13 -14.50
C THR A 22 -40.65 13.86 -15.15
N GLN A 23 -41.44 14.01 -16.22
CA GLN A 23 -41.99 12.88 -16.95
C GLN A 23 -40.89 12.09 -17.69
N GLU A 24 -39.83 12.77 -18.09
CA GLU A 24 -38.69 12.22 -18.82
C GLU A 24 -37.75 11.41 -17.91
N ASN A 25 -37.57 11.86 -16.66
CA ASN A 25 -36.68 11.23 -15.69
C ASN A 25 -37.37 11.00 -14.33
N PRO A 26 -38.51 10.30 -14.27
CA PRO A 26 -39.25 10.14 -13.03
C PRO A 26 -38.45 9.27 -12.06
N GLY A 27 -38.33 9.70 -10.81
CA GLY A 27 -37.63 8.92 -9.78
C GLY A 27 -36.10 8.98 -9.85
N ARG A 28 -35.51 9.66 -10.85
CA ARG A 28 -34.05 9.69 -11.04
C ARG A 28 -33.39 10.63 -10.01
N PRO A 29 -32.38 10.18 -9.25
CA PRO A 29 -31.78 11.00 -8.20
C PRO A 29 -30.71 11.95 -8.72
N PHE A 30 -30.65 13.18 -8.20
CA PHE A 30 -29.65 14.19 -8.54
C PHE A 30 -29.19 14.98 -7.32
N TYR A 31 -27.95 15.47 -7.35
CA TYR A 31 -27.40 16.42 -6.40
C TYR A 31 -27.86 17.83 -6.74
N ARG A 32 -28.25 18.60 -5.71
CA ARG A 32 -28.69 19.98 -5.83
C ARG A 32 -28.21 20.84 -4.68
N CYS A 33 -27.97 22.12 -4.92
CA CYS A 33 -27.81 23.09 -3.86
C CYS A 33 -29.14 23.29 -3.13
N GLU A 34 -29.16 23.03 -1.82
CA GLU A 34 -30.39 23.17 -1.03
C GLU A 34 -30.86 24.63 -0.98
N THR A 35 -29.94 25.59 -0.90
CA THR A 35 -30.26 27.01 -0.74
C THR A 35 -30.62 27.71 -2.04
N ARG A 36 -29.92 27.40 -3.15
CA ARG A 36 -30.02 28.15 -4.43
C ARG A 36 -30.63 27.37 -5.58
N GLY A 37 -30.81 26.06 -5.41
CA GLY A 37 -31.48 25.23 -6.39
C GLY A 37 -30.61 24.68 -7.52
N GLU A 38 -31.27 24.19 -8.56
CA GLU A 38 -30.69 23.41 -9.66
C GLU A 38 -29.84 24.26 -10.60
N ASP A 39 -30.29 25.48 -10.91
CA ASP A 39 -29.53 26.45 -11.71
C ASP A 39 -28.16 26.77 -11.10
N HIS A 40 -28.01 26.54 -9.80
CA HIS A 40 -26.77 26.74 -9.09
C HIS A 40 -25.91 25.48 -8.99
N LEU A 41 -26.53 24.34 -8.71
CA LEU A 41 -25.90 23.04 -8.72
C LEU A 41 -26.95 21.98 -9.06
N PHE A 42 -26.66 21.19 -10.09
CA PHE A 42 -27.42 20.05 -10.56
C PHE A 42 -26.43 19.01 -11.10
N LYS A 43 -26.49 17.77 -10.62
CA LYS A 43 -25.72 16.66 -11.23
C LYS A 43 -26.42 15.34 -10.96
N TRP A 44 -26.56 14.49 -11.96
CA TRP A 44 -27.12 13.16 -11.76
C TRP A 44 -26.21 12.32 -10.86
N VAL A 45 -26.81 11.56 -9.93
CA VAL A 45 -26.04 10.77 -8.96
C VAL A 45 -25.18 9.74 -9.66
N GLU A 46 -25.75 9.00 -10.61
CA GLU A 46 -25.03 7.96 -11.34
C GLU A 46 -23.94 8.51 -12.25
N GLU A 47 -24.07 9.74 -12.78
CA GLU A 47 -23.00 10.39 -13.55
C GLU A 47 -21.83 10.74 -12.64
N ALA A 48 -22.11 11.35 -11.49
CA ALA A 48 -21.11 11.66 -10.50
C ALA A 48 -20.39 10.41 -9.96
N VAL A 49 -21.14 9.34 -9.68
CA VAL A 49 -20.58 8.06 -9.21
C VAL A 49 -19.76 7.38 -10.31
N LEU A 50 -20.23 7.39 -11.56
CA LEU A 50 -19.49 6.84 -12.68
C LEU A 50 -18.13 7.53 -12.84
N GLU A 51 -18.10 8.85 -12.77
CA GLU A 51 -16.86 9.61 -12.83
C GLU A 51 -15.89 9.26 -11.69
N GLU A 52 -16.37 9.10 -10.45
CA GLU A 52 -15.51 8.64 -9.33
C GLU A 52 -14.93 7.25 -9.62
N VAL A 53 -15.75 6.33 -10.15
CA VAL A 53 -15.31 4.98 -10.50
C VAL A 53 -14.26 5.03 -11.63
N GLU A 54 -14.50 5.83 -12.68
CA GLU A 54 -13.56 6.05 -13.77
C GLU A 54 -12.21 6.59 -13.28
N ASP A 55 -12.21 7.49 -12.30
CA ASP A 55 -11.00 8.08 -11.74
C ASP A 55 -10.27 7.12 -10.78
N VAL A 56 -10.98 6.18 -10.14
CA VAL A 56 -10.43 5.21 -9.19
C VAL A 56 -9.88 3.96 -9.90
N LEU A 57 -10.51 3.48 -10.97
CA LEU A 57 -10.10 2.26 -11.67
C LEU A 57 -8.61 2.25 -12.10
N PRO A 58 -8.05 3.31 -12.72
CA PRO A 58 -6.63 3.35 -13.05
C PRO A 58 -5.73 3.31 -11.82
N LYS A 59 -6.15 3.93 -10.71
CA LYS A 59 -5.39 3.91 -9.46
C LYS A 59 -5.36 2.51 -8.87
N ILE A 60 -6.47 1.76 -8.91
CA ILE A 60 -6.52 0.36 -8.50
C ILE A 60 -5.53 -0.47 -9.32
N ALA A 61 -5.54 -0.33 -10.65
CA ALA A 61 -4.63 -1.08 -11.52
C ALA A 61 -3.15 -0.80 -11.19
N VAL A 62 -2.79 0.45 -10.90
CA VAL A 62 -1.43 0.82 -10.46
C VAL A 62 -1.10 0.17 -9.11
N HIS A 63 -2.01 0.23 -8.13
CA HIS A 63 -1.80 -0.37 -6.81
C HIS A 63 -1.66 -1.90 -6.90
N GLU A 64 -2.39 -2.57 -7.80
CA GLU A 64 -2.25 -4.02 -8.02
C GLU A 64 -0.84 -4.38 -8.51
N ILE A 65 -0.27 -3.58 -9.42
CA ILE A 65 1.10 -3.75 -9.92
C ILE A 65 2.12 -3.49 -8.79
N GLU A 66 1.95 -2.42 -8.02
CA GLU A 66 2.82 -2.10 -6.89
C GLU A 66 2.79 -3.18 -5.82
N ILE A 67 1.61 -3.71 -5.50
CA ILE A 67 1.44 -4.83 -4.56
C ILE A 67 2.15 -6.09 -5.08
N ALA A 68 2.02 -6.40 -6.36
CA ALA A 68 2.71 -7.55 -6.95
C ALA A 68 4.24 -7.39 -6.86
N LYS A 69 4.77 -6.20 -7.15
CA LYS A 69 6.19 -5.90 -7.01
C LYS A 69 6.67 -6.00 -5.56
N MET A 70 5.95 -5.40 -4.62
CA MET A 70 6.31 -5.48 -3.20
C MET A 70 6.32 -6.93 -2.69
N LYS A 71 5.40 -7.78 -3.16
CA LYS A 71 5.40 -9.21 -2.82
C LYS A 71 6.66 -9.91 -3.31
N ALA A 72 7.09 -9.65 -4.54
CA ALA A 72 8.32 -10.20 -5.10
C ALA A 72 9.56 -9.71 -4.31
N ASP A 73 9.63 -8.39 -4.02
CA ASP A 73 10.74 -7.82 -3.24
C ASP A 73 10.81 -8.43 -1.82
N ILE A 74 9.66 -8.72 -1.18
CA ILE A 74 9.60 -9.40 0.13
C ILE A 74 10.13 -10.84 0.02
N GLU A 75 9.77 -11.56 -1.04
CA GLU A 75 10.23 -12.94 -1.26
C GLU A 75 11.76 -13.00 -1.43
N ASP A 76 12.32 -12.10 -2.24
CA ASP A 76 13.78 -11.97 -2.43
C ASP A 76 14.50 -11.63 -1.11
N LEU A 77 13.95 -10.69 -0.32
CA LEU A 77 14.52 -10.34 0.98
C LEU A 77 14.47 -11.50 1.98
N MET A 78 13.42 -12.33 1.92
CA MET A 78 13.32 -13.54 2.76
C MET A 78 14.39 -14.56 2.39
N GLU A 79 14.68 -14.75 1.11
CA GLU A 79 15.76 -15.63 0.65
C GLU A 79 17.13 -15.13 1.14
N VAL A 80 17.42 -13.83 0.97
CA VAL A 80 18.65 -13.21 1.47
C VAL A 80 18.78 -13.37 2.98
N ALA A 81 17.70 -13.14 3.74
CA ALA A 81 17.71 -13.31 5.19
C ALA A 81 18.00 -14.76 5.62
N LEU A 82 17.44 -15.74 4.90
CA LEU A 82 17.70 -17.16 5.17
C LEU A 82 19.17 -17.53 4.88
N ASN A 83 19.71 -17.08 3.75
CA ASN A 83 21.10 -17.31 3.37
C ASN A 83 22.07 -16.71 4.38
N ASN A 84 21.84 -15.45 4.79
CA ASN A 84 22.63 -14.79 5.82
C ASN A 84 22.57 -15.53 7.16
N LYS A 85 21.40 -16.06 7.55
CA LYS A 85 21.26 -16.85 8.78
C LYS A 85 22.11 -18.13 8.75
N VAL A 86 22.13 -18.82 7.62
CA VAL A 86 22.97 -20.02 7.41
C VAL A 86 24.46 -19.67 7.46
N GLU A 87 24.87 -18.58 6.81
CA GLU A 87 26.26 -18.13 6.80
C GLU A 87 26.73 -17.72 8.21
N ILE A 88 25.90 -17.00 8.97
CA ILE A 88 26.17 -16.67 10.37
C ILE A 88 26.35 -17.93 11.21
N GLN A 89 25.52 -18.96 11.00
CA GLN A 89 25.67 -20.24 11.71
C GLN A 89 26.98 -20.94 11.36
N LYS A 90 27.35 -20.98 10.08
CA LYS A 90 28.64 -21.54 9.63
C LYS A 90 29.82 -20.78 10.24
N ASN A 91 29.78 -19.44 10.21
CA ASN A 91 30.84 -18.59 10.77
C ASN A 91 30.96 -18.78 12.29
N LYS A 92 29.84 -18.93 13.02
CA LYS A 92 29.87 -19.26 14.45
C LYS A 92 30.56 -20.60 14.74
N VAL A 93 30.29 -21.63 13.94
CA VAL A 93 30.93 -22.94 14.09
C VAL A 93 32.43 -22.84 13.77
N MET A 94 32.78 -22.19 12.66
CA MET A 94 34.18 -21.99 12.26
C MET A 94 35.00 -21.27 13.34
N ILE A 95 34.45 -20.18 13.90
CA ILE A 95 35.10 -19.43 14.99
C ILE A 95 35.35 -20.34 16.21
N LYS A 96 34.35 -21.13 16.63
CA LYS A 96 34.51 -22.08 17.75
C LYS A 96 35.60 -23.10 17.47
N THR A 97 35.65 -23.65 16.26
CA THR A 97 36.68 -24.62 15.84
C THR A 97 38.08 -24.00 15.87
N LEU A 98 38.25 -22.78 15.35
CA LEU A 98 39.53 -22.06 15.37
C LEU A 98 39.99 -21.75 16.80
N MET A 99 39.08 -21.34 17.69
CA MET A 99 39.39 -21.11 19.11
C MET A 99 39.94 -22.39 19.75
N VAL A 100 39.26 -23.52 19.55
CA VAL A 100 39.70 -24.82 20.07
C VAL A 100 41.08 -25.21 19.52
N TYR A 101 41.30 -25.07 18.21
CA TYR A 101 42.60 -25.34 17.60
C TYR A 101 43.72 -24.48 18.20
N SER A 102 43.47 -23.18 18.40
CA SER A 102 44.45 -22.26 18.98
C SER A 102 44.83 -22.64 20.42
N LEU A 103 43.87 -23.11 21.22
CA LEU A 103 44.12 -23.61 22.57
C LEU A 103 45.03 -24.85 22.54
N PHE A 104 44.76 -25.81 21.65
CA PHE A 104 45.61 -27.00 21.50
C PHE A 104 47.05 -26.66 21.09
N VAL A 105 47.22 -25.78 20.11
CA VAL A 105 48.55 -25.33 19.66
C VAL A 105 49.31 -24.64 20.79
N SER A 106 48.64 -23.75 21.53
CA SER A 106 49.26 -23.05 22.66
C SER A 106 49.69 -23.99 23.77
N ALA A 107 48.86 -24.99 24.12
CA ALA A 107 49.20 -26.00 25.12
C ALA A 107 50.38 -26.87 24.69
N ALA A 108 50.40 -27.32 23.44
CA ALA A 108 51.50 -28.12 22.88
C ALA A 108 52.83 -27.34 22.90
N PHE A 109 52.80 -26.04 22.57
CA PHE A 109 53.97 -25.18 22.64
C PHE A 109 54.52 -25.04 24.06
N VAL A 110 53.64 -24.83 25.04
CA VAL A 110 54.04 -24.75 26.47
C VAL A 110 54.70 -26.06 26.92
N VAL A 111 54.13 -27.22 26.56
CA VAL A 111 54.74 -28.52 26.88
C VAL A 111 56.12 -28.66 26.23
N TYR A 112 56.27 -28.29 24.96
CA TYR A 112 57.55 -28.35 24.24
C TYR A 112 58.65 -27.48 24.87
N VAL A 113 58.30 -26.32 25.45
CA VAL A 113 59.28 -25.42 26.09
C VAL A 113 59.67 -25.90 27.50
N LEU A 114 58.80 -26.65 28.19
CA LEU A 114 59.02 -27.10 29.58
C LEU A 114 59.75 -28.44 29.72
N TYR A 115 59.86 -29.24 28.66
CA TYR A 115 60.51 -30.57 28.64
C TYR A 115 61.70 -30.58 27.67
#